data_AF-A0A7X8M961-F1
#
_entry.id   AF-A0A7X8M961-F1
#
_cell.length_a   1.000
_cell.length_b   1.000
_cell.length_c   1.000
_cell.angle_alpha   90.00
_cell.angle_beta   90.00
_cell.angle_gamma   90.00
#
_symmetry.space_group_name_H-M   'P 1'
#
loop_
_entity.id
_entity.type
_entity.pdbx_description
1 polymer ?
#
loop_
_entity_poly.entity_id
_entity_poly.type
_entity_poly.pdbx_seq_one_letter_code
_entity_poly.pdbx_strand_id
1 'polypeptide(L)'
;DKIKILEEIDRYIPELQALDPAVLCVTGDVTLPTAVGRITWHPTPVMIQAKNGRYDMVQSFDEISCAQGGLHMLHSAELMPLLLAYADCA
;
A
#
# COMPACT_ATOMS: atom_id res chain seq x y z
N ASP A 1 14.95 2.35 -14.67
CA ASP A 1 15.19 3.04 -13.40
C ASP A 1 14.03 2.90 -12.41
N LYS A 2 12.78 3.25 -12.76
CA LYS A 2 11.60 3.06 -11.87
C LYS A 2 11.55 1.68 -11.18
N ILE A 3 11.63 0.59 -11.95
CA ILE A 3 11.57 -0.78 -11.42
C ILE A 3 12.70 -1.04 -10.42
N LYS A 4 13.94 -0.64 -10.74
CA LYS A 4 15.11 -0.84 -9.86
C LYS A 4 14.94 -0.15 -8.51
N ILE A 5 14.37 1.06 -8.50
CA ILE A 5 14.11 1.80 -7.26
C ILE A 5 13.03 1.09 -6.44
N LEU A 6 11.97 0.56 -7.08
CA LEU A 6 10.95 -0.22 -6.37
C LEU A 6 11.53 -1.50 -5.76
N GLU A 7 12.39 -2.22 -6.49
CA GLU A 7 13.11 -3.40 -5.99
C GLU A 7 14.09 -3.06 -4.86
N GLU A 8 14.67 -1.86 -4.85
CA GLU A 8 15.51 -1.38 -3.76
C GLU A 8 14.67 -1.09 -2.51
N ILE A 9 13.52 -0.40 -2.66
CA ILE A 9 12.57 -0.15 -1.57
C ILE A 9 12.06 -1.46 -0.97
N ASP A 10 11.72 -2.44 -1.82
CA ASP A 10 11.20 -3.74 -1.39
C ASP A 10 12.15 -4.45 -0.40
N ARG A 11 13.46 -4.29 -0.58
CA ARG A 11 14.48 -4.88 0.32
C ARG A 11 14.42 -4.35 1.76
N TYR A 12 13.87 -3.15 1.98
CA TYR A 12 13.73 -2.56 3.30
C TYR A 12 12.43 -2.98 4.01
N ILE A 13 11.47 -3.60 3.31
CA ILE A 13 10.20 -4.02 3.90
C ILE A 13 10.40 -4.98 5.10
N PRO A 14 11.28 -6.00 5.04
CA PRO A 14 11.54 -6.85 6.20
C PRO A 14 12.15 -6.10 7.39
N GLU A 15 12.99 -5.09 7.14
CA GLU A 15 13.57 -4.26 8.20
C GLU A 15 12.49 -3.41 8.89
N LEU A 16 11.54 -2.85 8.14
CA LEU A 16 10.39 -2.14 8.68
C LEU A 16 9.48 -3.07 9.50
N GLN A 17 9.25 -4.30 9.03
CA GLN A 17 8.47 -5.30 9.77
C GLN A 17 9.17 -5.73 11.07
N ALA A 18 10.51 -5.81 11.09
CA ALA A 18 11.29 -6.16 12.27
C ALA A 18 11.19 -5.13 13.41
N LEU A 19 10.75 -3.90 13.12
CA LEU A 19 10.43 -2.89 14.13
C LEU A 19 9.11 -3.17 14.88
N ASP A 20 8.38 -4.23 14.51
CA ASP A 20 7.07 -4.61 15.05
C ASP A 20 6.07 -3.43 15.11
N PRO A 21 5.83 -2.74 13.98
CA PRO A 21 4.87 -1.62 13.97
C PRO A 21 3.45 -2.14 14.25
N ALA A 22 2.65 -1.33 14.97
CA ALA A 22 1.23 -1.64 15.16
C ALA A 22 0.50 -1.78 13.82
N VAL A 23 0.86 -0.93 12.85
CA VAL A 23 0.34 -0.94 11.48
C VAL A 23 1.46 -0.57 10.51
N LEU A 24 1.62 -1.33 9.43
CA LEU A 24 2.45 -1.00 8.28
C LEU A 24 1.56 -0.73 7.06
N CYS A 25 1.74 0.42 6.42
CA CYS A 25 0.98 0.81 5.23
C CYS A 25 1.94 1.17 4.10
N VAL A 26 1.65 0.66 2.89
CA VAL A 26 2.40 0.98 1.67
C VAL A 26 1.42 1.49 0.61
N THR A 27 1.70 2.65 0.03
CA THR A 27 0.92 3.24 -1.07
C THR A 27 1.74 4.26 -1.85
N GLY A 28 1.20 4.74 -2.97
CA GLY A 28 1.71 5.90 -3.70
C GLY A 28 0.84 7.14 -3.44
N ASP A 29 1.45 8.32 -3.50
CA ASP A 29 0.79 9.62 -3.40
C ASP A 29 0.22 10.09 -4.76
N VAL A 30 0.91 9.76 -5.86
CA VAL A 30 0.52 10.14 -7.22
C VAL A 30 0.76 9.01 -8.23
N THR A 31 -0.06 8.97 -9.28
CA THR A 31 0.14 8.02 -10.40
C THR A 31 0.84 8.68 -11.57
N LEU A 32 2.09 8.28 -11.84
CA LEU A 32 2.93 8.74 -12.95
C LEU A 32 3.35 7.56 -13.86
N PRO A 33 2.51 7.13 -14.82
CA PRO A 33 2.85 6.01 -15.69
C PRO A 33 3.97 6.40 -16.67
N THR A 34 5.02 5.59 -16.76
CA THR A 34 6.17 5.84 -17.65
C THR A 34 5.73 5.99 -19.12
N ALA A 35 4.72 5.24 -19.56
CA ALA A 35 4.18 5.32 -20.92
C ALA A 35 3.50 6.65 -21.25
N VAL A 36 2.97 7.35 -20.23
CA VAL A 36 2.25 8.63 -20.40
C VAL A 36 3.17 9.82 -20.11
N GLY A 37 4.14 9.67 -19.20
CA GLY A 37 5.13 10.71 -18.87
C GLY A 37 4.55 11.91 -18.12
N ARG A 38 3.34 11.81 -17.57
CA ARG A 38 2.69 12.85 -16.74
C ARG A 38 1.78 12.21 -15.70
N ILE A 39 1.41 13.00 -14.70
CA ILE A 39 0.48 12.57 -13.64
C ILE A 39 -0.87 12.24 -14.27
N THR A 40 -1.51 11.19 -13.79
CA THR A 40 -2.82 10.71 -14.25
C THR A 40 -3.77 10.51 -13.07
N TRP A 41 -5.07 10.38 -13.38
CA TRP A 41 -6.16 10.23 -12.42
C TRP A 41 -6.33 8.79 -11.89
N HIS A 42 -5.55 7.82 -12.40
CA HIS A 42 -5.68 6.43 -12.00
C HIS A 42 -5.37 6.28 -10.50
N PRO A 43 -6.10 5.41 -9.78
CA PRO A 43 -5.88 5.18 -8.36
C PRO A 43 -4.49 4.56 -8.11
N THR A 44 -3.98 4.76 -6.91
CA THR A 44 -2.74 4.12 -6.44
C THR A 44 -3.04 2.85 -5.64
N PRO A 45 -2.19 1.82 -5.71
CA PRO A 45 -2.34 0.63 -4.89
C PRO A 45 -2.11 1.00 -3.41
N VAL A 46 -2.82 0.32 -2.51
CA VAL A 46 -2.64 0.45 -1.05
C VAL A 46 -2.69 -0.92 -0.40
N MET A 47 -1.76 -1.14 0.52
CA MET A 47 -1.69 -2.32 1.36
C MET A 47 -1.59 -1.88 2.82
N ILE A 48 -2.36 -2.53 3.68
CA ILE A 48 -2.31 -2.33 5.13
C ILE A 48 -2.06 -3.69 5.78
N GLN A 49 -1.02 -3.76 6.60
CA GLN A 49 -0.72 -4.90 7.47
C GLN A 49 -0.89 -4.45 8.93
N ALA A 50 -1.69 -5.18 9.69
CA ALA A 50 -1.92 -4.96 11.12
C ALA A 50 -2.16 -6.30 11.81
N LYS A 51 -1.82 -6.41 13.10
CA LYS A 51 -1.94 -7.68 13.87
C LYS A 51 -3.35 -8.28 13.82
N ASN A 52 -4.38 -7.43 13.94
CA ASN A 52 -5.79 -7.81 13.95
C ASN A 52 -6.53 -7.45 12.64
N GLY A 53 -5.79 -7.25 11.55
CA GLY A 53 -6.36 -6.96 10.23
C GLY A 53 -7.02 -8.17 9.58
N ARG A 54 -8.09 -7.95 8.81
CA ARG A 54 -8.67 -8.99 7.95
C ARG A 54 -7.88 -9.07 6.66
N TYR A 55 -7.25 -10.22 6.41
CA TYR A 55 -6.56 -10.51 5.16
C TYR A 55 -7.57 -10.89 4.06
N ASP A 56 -7.25 -10.55 2.82
CA ASP A 56 -7.95 -11.03 1.62
C ASP A 56 -7.10 -12.12 0.91
N MET A 57 -7.44 -12.44 -0.34
CA MET A 57 -6.74 -13.48 -1.12
C MET A 57 -5.64 -12.93 -2.02
N VAL A 58 -5.36 -11.62 -1.97
CA VAL A 58 -4.35 -10.98 -2.81
C VAL A 58 -2.95 -11.36 -2.31
N GLN A 59 -2.06 -11.74 -3.25
CA GLN A 59 -0.70 -12.21 -2.94
C GLN A 59 0.42 -11.33 -3.51
N SER A 60 0.08 -10.30 -4.31
CA SER A 60 1.05 -9.39 -4.90
C SER A 60 0.63 -7.94 -4.75
N PHE A 61 1.62 -7.04 -4.63
CA PHE A 61 1.41 -5.61 -4.55
C PHE A 61 1.68 -4.97 -5.92
N ASP A 62 0.60 -4.80 -6.69
CA ASP A 62 0.59 -4.16 -8.00
C ASP A 62 -0.82 -3.60 -8.28
N GLU A 63 -0.96 -2.76 -9.31
CA GLU A 63 -2.22 -2.07 -9.61
C GLU A 63 -3.38 -3.04 -9.89
N ILE A 64 -3.13 -4.21 -10.48
CA ILE A 64 -4.16 -5.17 -10.89
C ILE A 64 -4.61 -6.02 -9.70
N SER A 65 -3.65 -6.48 -8.91
CA SER A 65 -3.90 -7.29 -7.72
C SER A 65 -4.57 -6.48 -6.62
N CYS A 66 -4.12 -5.25 -6.34
CA CYS A 66 -4.75 -4.39 -5.33
C CYS A 66 -6.19 -4.01 -5.69
N ALA A 67 -6.55 -3.96 -6.98
CA ALA A 67 -7.94 -3.71 -7.40
C ALA A 67 -8.90 -4.84 -6.98
N GLN A 68 -8.39 -6.02 -6.64
CA GLN A 68 -9.16 -7.17 -6.15
C GLN A 68 -9.12 -7.28 -4.62
N GLY A 69 -8.42 -6.38 -3.94
CA GLY A 69 -8.25 -6.39 -2.49
C GLY A 69 -9.53 -6.02 -1.73
N GLY A 70 -9.61 -6.46 -0.48
CA GLY A 70 -10.75 -6.26 0.41
C GLY A 70 -10.97 -4.81 0.86
N LEU A 71 -9.97 -3.95 0.67
CA LEU A 71 -10.07 -2.51 0.94
C LEU A 71 -10.92 -1.77 -0.10
N HIS A 72 -11.18 -2.38 -1.26
CA HIS A 72 -11.87 -1.76 -2.39
C HIS A 72 -11.24 -0.40 -2.77
N MET A 73 -12.05 0.56 -3.19
CA MET A 73 -11.61 1.91 -3.53
C MET A 73 -11.86 2.84 -2.35
N LEU A 74 -10.83 3.57 -1.93
CA LEU A 74 -10.88 4.55 -0.85
C LEU A 74 -10.30 5.88 -1.30
N HIS A 75 -10.82 6.96 -0.74
CA HIS A 75 -10.22 8.28 -0.89
C HIS A 75 -9.00 8.41 0.04
N SER A 76 -7.96 9.09 -0.42
CA SER A 76 -6.71 9.25 0.36
C SER A 76 -6.94 9.88 1.75
N ALA A 77 -7.97 10.71 1.90
CA ALA A 77 -8.34 11.31 3.18
C ALA A 77 -8.85 10.30 4.22
N GLU A 78 -9.33 9.14 3.77
CA GLU A 78 -9.84 8.06 4.62
C GLU A 78 -8.72 7.15 5.14
N LEU A 79 -7.53 7.21 4.52
CA LEU A 79 -6.42 6.32 4.85
C LEU A 79 -5.94 6.52 6.28
N MET A 80 -5.68 7.76 6.71
CA MET A 80 -5.17 7.97 8.07
C MET A 80 -6.16 7.57 9.18
N PRO A 81 -7.45 7.95 9.13
CA PRO A 81 -8.44 7.44 10.07
C PRO A 81 -8.49 5.91 10.12
N LEU A 82 -8.39 5.23 8.97
CA LEU A 82 -8.37 3.77 8.90
C LEU A 82 -7.12 3.17 9.56
N LEU A 83 -5.94 3.74 9.32
CA LEU A 83 -4.70 3.29 9.96
C LEU A 83 -4.75 3.46 11.49
N LEU A 84 -5.32 4.56 11.98
CA LEU A 84 -5.51 4.77 13.41
C LEU A 84 -6.46 3.75 14.02
N ALA A 85 -7.54 3.38 13.33
CA ALA A 85 -8.46 2.34 13.78
C ALA A 85 -7.76 0.96 13.89
N TYR A 86 -6.91 0.61 12.92
CA TYR A 86 -6.09 -0.61 13.01
C TYR A 86 -5.10 -0.56 14.17
N ALA A 87 -4.49 0.60 14.44
CA ALA A 87 -3.52 0.77 15.51
C ALA A 87 -4.15 0.70 16.92
N ASP A 88 -5.36 1.24 17.09
CA ASP A 88 -6.11 1.19 18.36
C ASP A 88 -6.58 -0.24 18.69
N CYS A 89 -6.81 -1.04 17.64
CA CYS A 89 -7.20 -2.44 17.78
C CYS A 89 -6.00 -3.40 17.92
N ALA A 90 -4.75 -2.94 17.87
CA ALA A 90 -3.54 -3.78 17.82
C ALA A 90 -2.97 -4.17 19.20
#